data_AF-A0A9P5ZYX1-F1
#
_entry.id   AF-A0A9P5ZYX1-F1
#
_cell.length_a   1.000
_cell.length_b   1.000
_cell.length_c   1.000
_cell.angle_alpha   90.00
_cell.angle_beta   90.00
_cell.angle_gamma   90.00
#
_symmetry.space_group_name_H-M   'P 1'
#
loop_
_entity.id
_entity.type
_entity.pdbx_description
1 polymer ?
#
loop_
_entity_poly.entity_id
_entity_poly.type
_entity_poly.pdbx_seq_one_letter_code
_entity_poly.pdbx_strand_id
1 'polypeptide(L)'
;RSSIAQRILDGETLIVYDGQLLKIPQSWVDAHPGGSLALLHFVGRDASDEIQAYHSEHALKLIKRYSVGTVETDEHGSWEALVPPIMTGWIRKPASNGTKEWYNESSTFVPLEGTTDILLVKRDDFGVEKGPTLSNLTPSPTSLSLKAQADHSAAYKLLHKRIVDAGLYKTPYLTGYGPEVLRYTMLAGLSAYAYYKNWLMTSAALLGFTWHQLVFAAHDLGHMGVTHDWTFDRLIAILIADWIGGLSIGWWVHNHNVHHLVTNHPSHDPDIQHIPFFAISPSFFFNLWSSYYKRIMPFDAFSKFLISLQHRIFYVVLALARFNLYRNSYVFLVQSAFDKKRARGGRWTWWLEVAGIAFFWCWFGSVLYGCGSWKKAFMYLLVSHIAASPVHVQIVLSHFSMSTADLGPVESFPHRQLRTTTDVICPPSLAFVHGGLHLQVTHHLFPRLPRHNLRKASMLVKEFAQEQGLVYAEFGFAEGNSEVVGVLRGVAEQVGIVGRVAGAEVKEVIER
;
A
#
# COMPACT_ATOMS: atom_id res chain seq x y z
N ARG A 1 22.97 -18.63 10.61
CA ARG A 1 22.43 -18.00 9.37
C ARG A 1 22.46 -18.87 8.11
N SER A 2 23.62 -19.39 7.68
CA SER A 2 23.77 -20.09 6.38
C SER A 2 22.84 -21.29 6.17
N SER A 3 22.53 -22.05 7.23
CA SER A 3 21.53 -23.13 7.17
C SER A 3 20.12 -22.64 6.77
N ILE A 4 19.71 -21.46 7.24
CA ILE A 4 18.41 -20.88 6.90
C ILE A 4 18.41 -20.43 5.43
N ALA A 5 19.50 -19.82 4.96
CA ALA A 5 19.65 -19.46 3.54
C ALA A 5 19.52 -20.70 2.64
N GLN A 6 20.20 -21.81 2.96
CA GLN A 6 20.10 -23.04 2.18
C GLN A 6 18.67 -23.59 2.15
N ARG A 7 17.97 -23.62 3.29
CA ARG A 7 16.57 -24.08 3.36
C ARG A 7 15.62 -23.18 2.54
N ILE A 8 15.89 -21.88 2.49
CA ILE A 8 15.15 -20.96 1.61
C ILE A 8 15.42 -21.33 0.15
N LEU A 9 16.67 -21.58 -0.24
CA LEU A 9 17.02 -22.03 -1.60
C LEU A 9 16.34 -23.36 -1.96
N ASP A 10 16.19 -24.26 -1.00
CA ASP A 10 15.45 -25.52 -1.15
C ASP A 10 13.92 -25.33 -1.27
N GLY A 11 13.44 -24.08 -1.13
CA GLY A 11 12.06 -23.68 -1.36
C GLY A 11 11.21 -23.54 -0.09
N GLU A 12 11.81 -23.53 1.10
CA GLU A 12 11.08 -23.29 2.34
C GLU A 12 10.76 -21.80 2.54
N THR A 13 9.57 -21.51 3.08
CA THR A 13 9.18 -20.15 3.51
C THR A 13 9.52 -19.99 4.99
N LEU A 14 10.63 -19.31 5.26
CA LEU A 14 11.17 -19.12 6.61
C LEU A 14 11.15 -17.64 7.00
N ILE A 15 10.59 -17.32 8.16
CA ILE A 15 10.47 -15.94 8.69
C ILE A 15 10.90 -15.94 10.15
N VAL A 16 11.63 -14.91 10.60
CA VAL A 16 12.00 -14.77 12.01
C VAL A 16 10.94 -13.93 12.75
N TYR A 17 10.56 -14.39 13.93
CA TYR A 17 9.61 -13.71 14.82
C TYR A 17 10.04 -13.91 16.28
N ASP A 18 10.42 -12.84 16.95
CA ASP A 18 10.80 -12.83 18.37
C ASP A 18 11.90 -13.86 18.68
N GLY A 19 12.95 -13.90 17.84
CA GLY A 19 14.05 -14.87 17.91
C GLY A 19 13.67 -16.31 17.50
N GLN A 20 12.41 -16.57 17.15
CA GLN A 20 11.94 -17.87 16.67
C GLN A 20 11.99 -17.96 15.15
N LEU A 21 12.40 -19.10 14.61
CA LEU A 21 12.33 -19.39 13.19
C LEU A 21 10.98 -20.03 12.86
N LEU A 22 10.13 -19.32 12.13
CA LEU A 22 8.84 -19.81 11.67
C LEU A 22 8.99 -20.51 10.31
N LYS A 23 8.47 -21.73 10.19
CA LYS A 23 8.29 -22.41 8.90
C LYS A 23 6.83 -22.32 8.46
N ILE A 24 6.56 -21.48 7.47
CA ILE A 24 5.21 -21.23 7.00
C ILE A 24 4.84 -22.26 5.92
N PRO A 25 3.82 -23.10 6.12
CA PRO A 25 3.41 -24.06 5.12
C PRO A 25 2.78 -23.36 3.93
N GLN A 26 2.98 -23.91 2.73
CA GLN A 26 2.45 -23.33 1.49
C GLN A 26 0.93 -23.14 1.52
N SER A 27 0.19 -24.04 2.17
CA SER A 27 -1.25 -23.90 2.35
C SER A 27 -1.63 -22.63 3.11
N TRP A 28 -0.81 -22.19 4.06
CA TRP A 28 -1.01 -20.93 4.76
C TRP A 28 -0.55 -19.72 3.95
N VAL A 29 0.55 -19.84 3.18
CA VAL A 29 0.99 -18.78 2.25
C VAL A 29 -0.12 -18.45 1.24
N ASP A 30 -0.78 -19.48 0.70
CA ASP A 30 -1.88 -19.33 -0.27
C ASP A 30 -3.17 -18.78 0.40
N ALA A 31 -3.36 -19.03 1.70
CA ALA A 31 -4.60 -18.73 2.41
C ALA A 31 -4.55 -17.47 3.28
N HIS A 32 -3.37 -16.88 3.47
CA HIS A 32 -3.14 -15.77 4.38
C HIS A 32 -4.08 -14.59 4.10
N PRO A 33 -4.82 -14.07 5.10
CA PRO A 33 -5.79 -12.97 4.88
C PRO A 33 -5.16 -11.69 4.31
N GLY A 34 -3.88 -11.43 4.61
CA GLY A 34 -3.12 -10.31 4.06
C GLY A 34 -2.63 -10.51 2.62
N GLY A 35 -2.83 -11.69 2.04
CA GLY A 35 -2.24 -12.10 0.77
C GLY A 35 -0.86 -12.76 0.93
N SER A 36 -0.39 -13.43 -0.12
CA SER A 36 0.87 -14.17 -0.12
C SER A 36 2.10 -13.24 -0.10
N LEU A 37 2.03 -12.11 -0.82
CA LEU A 37 3.11 -11.11 -0.85
C LEU A 37 3.46 -10.59 0.54
N ALA A 38 2.47 -10.50 1.44
CA ALA A 38 2.68 -10.09 2.82
C ALA A 38 3.64 -11.02 3.59
N LEU A 39 3.76 -12.27 3.18
CA LEU A 39 4.71 -13.24 3.75
C LEU A 39 6.01 -13.30 2.93
N LEU A 40 5.90 -13.22 1.60
CA LEU A 40 7.06 -13.38 0.71
C LEU A 40 8.09 -12.26 0.88
N HIS A 41 7.68 -11.04 1.21
CA HIS A 41 8.58 -9.91 1.49
C HIS A 41 9.37 -10.03 2.81
N PHE A 42 9.10 -11.07 3.62
CA PHE A 42 9.78 -11.32 4.89
C PHE A 42 10.52 -12.64 4.94
N VAL A 43 10.58 -13.39 3.82
CA VAL A 43 11.36 -14.62 3.77
C VAL A 43 12.83 -14.33 4.04
N GLY A 44 13.37 -14.92 5.11
CA GLY A 44 14.75 -14.70 5.57
C GLY A 44 14.97 -13.44 6.42
N ARG A 45 13.91 -12.70 6.77
CA ARG A 45 13.96 -11.48 7.59
C ARG A 45 13.32 -11.70 8.96
N ASP A 46 13.66 -10.81 9.89
CA ASP A 46 12.87 -10.60 11.11
C ASP A 46 11.65 -9.73 10.77
N ALA A 47 10.46 -10.23 11.11
CA ALA A 47 9.18 -9.57 10.89
C ALA A 47 8.47 -9.26 12.21
N SER A 48 9.21 -9.20 13.33
CA SER A 48 8.64 -9.06 14.67
C SER A 48 7.75 -7.84 14.83
N ASP A 49 8.22 -6.70 14.33
CA ASP A 49 7.54 -5.42 14.51
C ASP A 49 6.25 -5.36 13.69
N GLU A 50 6.30 -5.82 12.44
CA GLU A 50 5.15 -5.92 11.53
C GLU A 50 4.12 -6.93 12.02
N ILE A 51 4.58 -8.12 12.46
CA ILE A 51 3.68 -9.14 13.00
C ILE A 51 2.94 -8.59 14.22
N GLN A 52 3.65 -7.96 15.16
CA GLN A 52 3.04 -7.37 16.35
C GLN A 52 2.06 -6.24 16.01
N ALA A 53 2.43 -5.35 15.10
CA ALA A 53 1.59 -4.21 14.73
C ALA A 53 0.31 -4.64 14.00
N TYR A 54 0.41 -5.63 13.11
CA TYR A 54 -0.64 -5.92 12.12
C TYR A 54 -1.55 -7.09 12.49
N HIS A 55 -1.26 -7.83 13.56
CA HIS A 55 -2.04 -9.00 13.98
C HIS A 55 -2.77 -8.79 15.30
N SER A 56 -3.91 -9.47 15.46
CA SER A 56 -4.64 -9.52 16.73
C SER A 56 -3.95 -10.42 17.74
N GLU A 57 -4.21 -10.17 19.03
CA GLU A 57 -3.75 -11.04 20.13
C GLU A 57 -4.05 -12.52 19.90
N HIS A 58 -5.21 -12.82 19.32
CA HIS A 58 -5.57 -14.19 18.95
C HIS A 58 -4.64 -14.75 17.88
N ALA A 59 -4.36 -13.98 16.81
CA ALA A 59 -3.46 -14.40 15.75
C ALA A 59 -2.01 -14.54 16.25
N LEU A 60 -1.52 -13.62 17.09
CA LEU A 60 -0.18 -13.68 17.69
C LEU A 60 0.03 -14.98 18.49
N LYS A 61 -0.99 -15.46 19.21
CA LYS A 61 -0.96 -16.75 19.92
C LYS A 61 -0.87 -17.95 18.98
N LEU A 62 -1.43 -17.86 17.77
CA LEU A 62 -1.41 -18.93 16.79
C LEU A 62 -0.09 -18.98 16.01
N ILE A 63 0.52 -17.82 15.73
CA ILE A 63 1.76 -17.72 14.93
C ILE A 63 2.89 -18.56 15.52
N LYS A 64 3.02 -18.59 16.86
CA LYS A 64 4.05 -19.38 17.56
C LYS A 64 4.01 -20.89 17.26
N ARG A 65 2.88 -21.41 16.76
CA ARG A 65 2.74 -22.84 16.36
C ARG A 65 3.55 -23.20 15.11
N TYR A 66 3.97 -22.21 14.32
CA TYR A 66 4.81 -22.42 13.15
C TYR A 66 6.31 -22.42 13.48
N SER A 67 6.68 -22.21 14.74
CA SER A 67 8.07 -22.23 15.18
C SER A 67 8.69 -23.62 15.00
N VAL A 68 9.86 -23.66 14.38
CA VAL A 68 10.67 -24.88 14.17
C VAL A 68 12.03 -24.80 14.86
N GLY A 69 12.26 -23.76 15.67
CA GLY A 69 13.52 -23.53 16.38
C GLY A 69 13.74 -22.05 16.69
N THR A 70 14.93 -21.73 17.16
CA THR A 70 15.41 -20.37 17.41
C THR A 70 16.52 -20.01 16.44
N VAL A 71 16.75 -18.71 16.25
CA VAL A 71 17.88 -18.21 15.46
C VAL A 71 19.01 -17.71 16.37
N GLU A 72 20.24 -17.80 15.87
CA GLU A 72 21.37 -17.10 16.45
C GLU A 72 21.26 -15.61 16.11
N THR A 73 21.45 -14.77 17.11
CA THR A 73 21.46 -13.31 16.97
C THR A 73 22.87 -12.77 17.13
N ASP A 74 23.10 -11.57 16.61
CA ASP A 74 24.32 -10.82 16.87
C ASP A 74 24.43 -10.35 18.33
N GLU A 75 25.51 -9.63 18.64
CA GLU A 75 25.77 -9.03 19.96
C GLU A 75 24.71 -8.00 20.40
N HIS A 76 23.86 -7.53 19.48
CA HIS A 76 22.75 -6.61 19.75
C HIS A 76 21.40 -7.35 19.83
N GLY A 77 21.39 -8.69 19.79
CA GLY A 77 20.16 -9.48 19.82
C GLY A 77 19.37 -9.44 18.50
N SER A 78 20.00 -9.02 17.40
CA SER A 78 19.37 -8.89 16.08
C SER A 78 19.71 -10.05 15.15
N TRP A 79 18.75 -10.41 14.30
CA TRP A 79 18.95 -11.38 13.23
C TRP A 79 19.63 -10.74 12.02
N GLU A 80 20.67 -11.37 11.50
CA GLU A 80 21.34 -10.94 10.27
C GLU A 80 20.48 -11.31 9.04
N ALA A 81 19.71 -10.33 8.58
CA ALA A 81 18.71 -10.49 7.52
C ALA A 81 19.27 -11.04 6.19
N LEU A 82 18.40 -11.72 5.45
CA LEU A 82 18.59 -12.10 4.04
C LEU A 82 17.70 -11.24 3.16
N VAL A 83 18.08 -11.08 1.89
CA VAL A 83 17.23 -10.50 0.85
C VAL A 83 16.15 -11.53 0.49
N PRO A 84 14.85 -11.21 0.64
CA PRO A 84 13.79 -12.15 0.26
C PRO A 84 13.85 -12.47 -1.25
N PRO A 85 13.64 -13.72 -1.67
CA PRO A 85 13.65 -14.09 -3.09
C PRO A 85 12.72 -13.25 -3.98
N ILE A 86 11.58 -12.80 -3.44
CA ILE A 86 10.65 -11.92 -4.18
C ILE A 86 11.28 -10.58 -4.55
N MET A 87 12.22 -10.07 -3.74
CA MET A 87 12.95 -8.81 -4.01
C MET A 87 13.97 -8.97 -5.12
N THR A 88 14.31 -10.20 -5.50
CA THR A 88 15.22 -10.51 -6.63
C THR A 88 14.49 -11.18 -7.79
N GLY A 89 13.15 -11.07 -7.83
CA GLY A 89 12.33 -11.58 -8.94
C GLY A 89 11.99 -13.06 -8.87
N TRP A 90 12.41 -13.77 -7.82
CA TRP A 90 12.23 -15.20 -7.67
C TRP A 90 10.96 -15.55 -6.89
N ILE A 91 10.11 -16.39 -7.49
CA ILE A 91 8.93 -16.95 -6.82
C ILE A 91 8.79 -18.45 -7.07
N ARG A 92 7.96 -19.11 -6.26
CA ARG A 92 7.65 -20.54 -6.38
C ARG A 92 6.35 -20.74 -7.15
N LYS A 93 6.42 -21.32 -8.36
CA LYS A 93 5.25 -21.65 -9.20
C LYS A 93 4.99 -23.16 -9.22
N PRO A 94 3.72 -23.61 -9.35
CA PRO A 94 3.43 -25.02 -9.61
C PRO A 94 4.01 -25.47 -10.95
N ALA A 95 4.72 -26.61 -10.97
CA ALA A 95 5.19 -27.29 -12.16
C ALA A 95 4.19 -28.37 -12.61
N SER A 96 4.36 -28.91 -13.82
CA SER A 96 3.46 -29.92 -14.43
C SER A 96 3.36 -31.22 -13.63
N ASN A 97 4.39 -31.57 -12.87
CA ASN A 97 4.44 -32.73 -11.98
C ASN A 97 3.78 -32.49 -10.60
N GLY A 98 3.19 -31.31 -10.37
CA GLY A 98 2.54 -30.93 -9.11
C GLY A 98 3.51 -30.48 -8.01
N THR A 99 4.83 -30.55 -8.21
CA THR A 99 5.81 -29.92 -7.32
C THR A 99 5.86 -28.41 -7.60
N LYS A 100 6.41 -27.63 -6.67
CA LYS A 100 6.74 -26.23 -6.96
C LYS A 100 8.19 -26.12 -7.38
N GLU A 101 8.44 -25.27 -8.36
CA GLU A 101 9.77 -24.95 -8.86
C GLU A 101 10.02 -23.45 -8.75
N TRP A 102 11.29 -23.07 -8.71
CA TRP A 102 11.68 -21.67 -8.76
C TRP A 102 11.45 -21.12 -10.15
N TYR A 103 10.88 -19.93 -10.20
CA TYR A 103 10.64 -19.20 -11.42
C TYR A 103 11.06 -17.75 -11.21
N ASN A 104 11.96 -17.27 -12.06
CA ASN A 104 12.36 -15.87 -12.10
C ASN A 104 11.43 -15.10 -13.03
N GLU A 105 10.67 -14.15 -12.45
CA GLU A 105 9.73 -13.28 -13.17
C GLU A 105 10.38 -12.01 -13.73
N SER A 106 11.59 -11.67 -13.26
CA SER A 106 12.24 -10.39 -13.52
C SER A 106 13.73 -10.44 -13.21
N SER A 107 14.51 -9.69 -13.98
CA SER A 107 15.91 -9.43 -13.65
C SER A 107 16.04 -8.34 -12.57
N THR A 108 17.15 -8.35 -11.83
CA THR A 108 17.52 -7.29 -10.89
C THR A 108 18.37 -6.23 -11.58
N PHE A 109 18.10 -4.97 -11.30
CA PHE A 109 18.90 -3.83 -11.73
C PHE A 109 19.23 -2.96 -10.51
N VAL A 110 20.51 -2.59 -10.38
CA VAL A 110 20.98 -1.69 -9.32
C VAL A 110 21.35 -0.37 -9.98
N PRO A 111 20.57 0.72 -9.77
CA PRO A 111 20.76 1.97 -10.50
C PRO A 111 22.10 2.66 -10.25
N LEU A 112 22.63 2.49 -9.04
CA LEU A 112 23.86 3.14 -8.58
C LEU A 112 24.70 2.12 -7.81
N GLU A 113 25.94 1.90 -8.25
CA GLU A 113 26.87 1.01 -7.54
C GLU A 113 27.05 1.45 -6.08
N GLY A 114 27.10 0.47 -5.17
CA GLY A 114 27.23 0.71 -3.73
C GLY A 114 25.93 1.12 -3.03
N THR A 115 24.79 1.13 -3.72
CA THR A 115 23.47 1.29 -3.08
C THR A 115 22.81 -0.05 -2.75
N THR A 116 21.83 -0.01 -1.86
CA THR A 116 20.98 -1.14 -1.50
C THR A 116 19.74 -1.26 -2.39
N ASP A 117 19.54 -0.33 -3.33
CA ASP A 117 18.37 -0.29 -4.20
C ASP A 117 18.35 -1.47 -5.20
N ILE A 118 17.44 -2.41 -4.99
CA ILE A 118 17.18 -3.50 -5.93
C ILE A 118 15.89 -3.21 -6.69
N LEU A 119 16.02 -2.85 -7.97
CA LEU A 119 14.88 -2.70 -8.86
C LEU A 119 14.65 -3.99 -9.64
N LEU A 120 13.38 -4.36 -9.80
CA LEU A 120 12.99 -5.41 -10.72
C LEU A 120 12.71 -4.81 -12.10
N VAL A 121 13.30 -5.38 -13.13
CA VAL A 121 13.13 -4.96 -14.54
C VAL A 121 12.72 -6.14 -15.40
N LYS A 122 12.39 -5.87 -16.67
CA LYS A 122 12.11 -6.93 -17.64
C LYS A 122 13.24 -7.97 -17.63
N ARG A 123 12.86 -9.24 -17.57
CA ARG A 123 13.82 -10.34 -17.71
C ARG A 123 14.42 -10.33 -19.11
N ASP A 124 15.74 -10.34 -19.19
CA ASP A 124 16.46 -10.65 -20.41
C ASP A 124 16.44 -12.18 -20.62
N ASP A 125 16.15 -12.64 -21.83
CA ASP A 125 15.98 -14.08 -22.14
C ASP A 125 17.27 -14.92 -21.99
N PHE A 126 18.35 -14.32 -21.46
CA PHE A 126 19.66 -14.94 -21.29
C PHE A 126 19.80 -15.58 -19.91
N GLY A 127 19.45 -16.86 -19.82
CA GLY A 127 19.84 -17.72 -18.70
C GLY A 127 18.78 -18.75 -18.30
N VAL A 128 19.18 -20.02 -18.29
CA VAL A 128 18.42 -21.14 -17.72
C VAL A 128 18.78 -21.30 -16.24
N GLU A 129 18.65 -20.24 -15.45
CA GLU A 129 18.84 -20.36 -14.01
C GLU A 129 17.71 -21.21 -13.41
N LYS A 130 18.07 -22.27 -12.69
CA LYS A 130 17.12 -23.23 -12.08
C LYS A 130 16.52 -22.73 -10.77
N GLY A 131 17.04 -21.65 -10.21
CA GLY A 131 16.60 -21.07 -8.93
C GLY A 131 17.52 -19.94 -8.45
N PRO A 132 17.11 -19.23 -7.37
CA PRO A 132 17.97 -18.27 -6.72
C PRO A 132 19.24 -18.95 -6.20
N THR A 133 20.29 -18.16 -6.01
CA THR A 133 21.57 -18.57 -5.42
C THR A 133 21.79 -17.83 -4.10
N LEU A 134 22.85 -18.18 -3.37
CA LEU A 134 23.19 -17.50 -2.12
C LEU A 134 23.49 -16.01 -2.32
N SER A 135 24.04 -15.61 -3.47
CA SER A 135 24.28 -14.19 -3.78
C SER A 135 22.96 -13.41 -3.90
N ASN A 136 21.90 -14.01 -4.44
CA ASN A 136 20.57 -13.38 -4.52
C ASN A 136 19.93 -13.16 -3.14
N LEU A 137 20.33 -13.93 -2.12
CA LEU A 137 19.86 -13.80 -0.74
C LEU A 137 20.76 -12.89 0.11
N THR A 138 21.94 -12.52 -0.39
CA THR A 138 22.92 -11.76 0.38
C THR A 138 22.63 -10.26 0.24
N PRO A 139 22.39 -9.53 1.34
CA PRO A 139 22.17 -8.08 1.27
C PRO A 139 23.42 -7.36 0.76
N SER A 140 23.21 -6.30 -0.03
CA SER A 140 24.26 -5.34 -0.36
C SER A 140 24.78 -4.66 0.91
N PRO A 141 26.05 -4.21 0.93
CA PRO A 141 26.56 -3.38 2.00
C PRO A 141 25.67 -2.16 2.23
N THR A 142 25.42 -1.84 3.50
CA THR A 142 24.56 -0.71 3.90
C THR A 142 25.36 0.28 4.75
N SER A 143 24.99 1.56 4.67
CA SER A 143 25.50 2.60 5.56
C SER A 143 24.78 2.64 6.91
N LEU A 144 23.70 1.86 7.07
CA LEU A 144 22.94 1.80 8.31
C LEU A 144 23.73 1.11 9.42
N SER A 145 23.73 1.70 10.61
CA SER A 145 24.25 1.05 11.81
C SER A 145 23.28 -0.04 12.27
N LEU A 146 23.71 -1.31 12.26
CA LEU A 146 22.92 -2.44 12.73
C LEU A 146 22.46 -2.25 14.18
N LYS A 147 23.34 -1.75 15.05
CA LYS A 147 23.01 -1.39 16.42
C LYS A 147 21.87 -0.36 16.48
N ALA A 148 21.96 0.72 15.72
CA ALA A 148 20.92 1.74 15.72
C ALA A 148 19.57 1.18 15.22
N GLN A 149 19.58 0.33 14.20
CA GLN A 149 18.35 -0.32 13.71
C GLN A 149 17.75 -1.28 14.75
N ALA A 150 18.60 -2.00 15.50
CA ALA A 150 18.17 -2.83 16.62
C ALA A 150 17.55 -1.99 17.75
N ASP A 151 18.20 -0.88 18.12
CA ASP A 151 17.74 0.05 19.15
C ASP A 151 16.38 0.67 18.75
N HIS A 152 16.21 1.06 17.48
CA HIS A 152 14.94 1.56 16.94
C HIS A 152 13.82 0.53 17.05
N SER A 153 14.06 -0.73 16.68
CA SER A 153 13.08 -1.81 16.81
C SER A 153 12.71 -2.08 18.27
N ALA A 154 13.70 -2.14 19.17
CA ALA A 154 13.46 -2.35 20.59
C ALA A 154 12.63 -1.19 21.20
N ALA A 155 12.97 0.05 20.86
CA ALA A 155 12.22 1.22 21.29
C ALA A 155 10.80 1.25 20.72
N TYR A 156 10.59 0.79 19.48
CA TYR A 156 9.26 0.68 18.88
C TYR A 156 8.37 -0.32 19.63
N LYS A 157 8.90 -1.44 20.10
CA LYS A 157 8.15 -2.39 20.95
C LYS A 157 7.70 -1.73 22.26
N LEU A 158 8.54 -0.86 22.85
CA LEU A 158 8.16 -0.06 24.02
C LEU A 158 7.09 1.00 23.69
N LEU A 159 7.19 1.67 22.53
CA LEU A 159 6.16 2.56 22.04
C LEU A 159 4.82 1.83 21.85
N HIS A 160 4.82 0.67 21.22
CA HIS A 160 3.62 -0.13 21.04
C HIS A 160 2.99 -0.49 22.39
N LYS A 161 3.80 -0.85 23.39
CA LYS A 161 3.31 -1.05 24.76
C LYS A 161 2.67 0.22 25.34
N ARG A 162 3.29 1.40 25.19
CA ARG A 162 2.70 2.70 25.60
C ARG A 162 1.34 2.95 24.94
N ILE A 163 1.19 2.62 23.66
CA ILE A 163 -0.07 2.73 22.91
C ILE A 163 -1.16 1.80 23.47
N VAL A 164 -0.79 0.55 23.78
CA VAL A 164 -1.68 -0.45 24.38
C VAL A 164 -2.11 -0.04 25.79
N ASP A 165 -1.16 0.36 26.63
CA ASP A 165 -1.39 0.78 28.02
C ASP A 165 -2.27 2.05 28.10
N ALA A 166 -2.14 2.96 27.13
CA ALA A 166 -3.01 4.12 26.97
C ALA A 166 -4.44 3.77 26.48
N GLY A 167 -4.70 2.50 26.16
CA GLY A 167 -6.02 2.01 25.74
C GLY A 167 -6.45 2.50 24.36
N LEU A 168 -5.50 2.90 23.50
CA LEU A 168 -5.81 3.54 22.22
C LEU A 168 -6.37 2.57 21.16
N TYR A 169 -6.26 1.26 21.38
CA TYR A 169 -6.98 0.25 20.60
C TYR A 169 -8.47 0.17 20.93
N LYS A 170 -8.99 0.88 21.94
CA LYS A 170 -10.44 0.88 22.22
C LYS A 170 -11.16 1.82 21.26
N THR A 171 -12.03 1.27 20.40
CA THR A 171 -12.83 2.04 19.45
C THR A 171 -13.84 2.96 20.15
N PRO A 172 -13.74 4.29 19.96
CA PRO A 172 -14.73 5.21 20.50
C PRO A 172 -15.98 5.23 19.60
N TYR A 173 -16.89 4.27 19.76
CA TYR A 173 -18.07 4.15 18.89
C TYR A 173 -18.98 5.38 18.93
N LEU A 174 -19.36 5.83 20.13
CA LEU A 174 -20.31 6.94 20.28
C LEU A 174 -19.68 8.30 19.95
N THR A 175 -18.50 8.58 20.49
CA THR A 175 -17.85 9.89 20.34
C THR A 175 -17.00 10.01 19.06
N GLY A 176 -16.62 8.88 18.47
CA GLY A 176 -15.92 8.81 17.19
C GLY A 176 -16.88 8.57 16.04
N TYR A 177 -17.34 7.33 15.85
CA TYR A 177 -18.18 6.95 14.70
C TYR A 177 -19.61 7.51 14.75
N GLY A 178 -20.17 7.84 15.92
CA GLY A 178 -21.51 8.43 16.04
C GLY A 178 -21.69 9.71 15.21
N PRO A 179 -20.85 10.74 15.41
CA PRO A 179 -20.81 11.93 14.55
C PRO A 179 -20.62 11.61 13.06
N GLU A 180 -19.83 10.60 12.73
CA GLU A 180 -19.58 10.21 11.34
C GLU A 180 -20.84 9.62 10.68
N VAL A 181 -21.54 8.71 11.36
CA VAL A 181 -22.82 8.17 10.88
C VAL A 181 -23.84 9.28 10.65
N LEU A 182 -23.90 10.28 11.53
CA LEU A 182 -24.76 11.45 11.35
C LEU A 182 -24.36 12.24 10.10
N ARG A 183 -23.06 12.49 9.86
CA ARG A 183 -22.60 13.17 8.64
C ARG A 183 -22.93 12.38 7.39
N TYR A 184 -22.69 11.07 7.38
CA TYR A 184 -22.95 10.21 6.22
C TYR A 184 -24.44 10.22 5.86
N THR A 185 -25.31 10.02 6.85
CA THR A 185 -26.77 9.99 6.66
C THR A 185 -27.32 11.36 6.26
N MET A 186 -26.79 12.44 6.85
CA MET A 186 -27.14 13.81 6.47
C MET A 186 -26.76 14.11 5.02
N LEU A 187 -25.52 13.83 4.60
CA LEU A 187 -25.06 14.08 3.22
C LEU A 187 -25.85 13.24 2.21
N ALA A 188 -26.09 11.96 2.50
CA ALA A 188 -26.88 11.08 1.65
C ALA A 188 -28.35 11.55 1.55
N GLY A 189 -28.95 11.93 2.68
CA GLY A 189 -30.32 12.45 2.73
C GLY A 189 -30.49 13.77 1.98
N LEU A 190 -29.53 14.69 2.12
CA LEU A 190 -29.51 15.95 1.38
C LEU A 190 -29.29 15.71 -0.13
N SER A 191 -28.46 14.75 -0.52
CA SER A 191 -28.31 14.34 -1.92
C SER A 191 -29.64 13.84 -2.48
N ALA A 192 -30.29 12.88 -1.80
CA ALA A 192 -31.59 12.35 -2.22
C ALA A 192 -32.66 13.45 -2.32
N TYR A 193 -32.72 14.36 -1.34
CA TYR A 193 -33.63 15.50 -1.36
C TYR A 193 -33.36 16.46 -2.53
N ALA A 194 -32.09 16.80 -2.78
CA ALA A 194 -31.68 17.63 -3.92
C ALA A 194 -32.03 16.96 -5.25
N TYR A 195 -31.84 15.64 -5.37
CA TYR A 195 -32.25 14.87 -6.54
C TYR A 195 -33.75 14.95 -6.77
N TYR A 196 -34.55 14.74 -5.73
CA TYR A 196 -36.02 14.86 -5.78
C TYR A 196 -36.49 16.26 -6.20
N LYS A 197 -35.78 17.31 -5.78
CA LYS A 197 -36.02 18.71 -6.21
C LYS A 197 -35.43 19.04 -7.58
N ASN A 198 -34.88 18.05 -8.30
CA ASN A 198 -34.24 18.20 -9.60
C ASN A 198 -32.99 19.13 -9.58
N TRP A 199 -32.38 19.33 -8.41
CA TRP A 199 -31.10 20.02 -8.23
C TRP A 199 -29.94 19.05 -8.47
N LEU A 200 -29.85 18.54 -9.69
CA LEU A 200 -29.03 17.38 -10.04
C LEU A 200 -27.54 17.57 -9.72
N MET A 201 -26.96 18.74 -9.99
CA MET A 201 -25.52 18.98 -9.74
C MET A 201 -25.21 19.07 -8.24
N THR A 202 -26.10 19.70 -7.47
CA THR A 202 -26.01 19.74 -6.01
C THR A 202 -26.13 18.33 -5.43
N SER A 203 -27.08 17.54 -5.93
CA SER A 203 -27.24 16.14 -5.55
C SER A 203 -25.98 15.31 -5.85
N ALA A 204 -25.41 15.47 -7.04
CA ALA A 204 -24.20 14.77 -7.45
C ALA A 204 -23.03 15.11 -6.53
N ALA A 205 -22.82 16.39 -6.22
CA ALA A 205 -21.75 16.83 -5.34
C ALA A 205 -21.91 16.26 -3.91
N LEU A 206 -23.12 16.32 -3.35
CA LEU A 206 -23.42 15.77 -2.02
C LEU A 206 -23.24 14.25 -1.96
N LEU A 207 -23.61 13.52 -3.03
CA LEU A 207 -23.34 12.10 -3.15
C LEU A 207 -21.83 11.82 -3.18
N GLY A 208 -21.06 12.62 -3.93
CA GLY A 208 -19.60 12.54 -3.95
C GLY A 208 -18.98 12.79 -2.58
N PHE A 209 -19.46 13.79 -1.83
CA PHE A 209 -19.02 14.02 -0.45
C PHE A 209 -19.41 12.89 0.51
N THR A 210 -20.55 12.24 0.27
CA THR A 210 -20.93 11.02 1.02
C THR A 210 -19.90 9.92 0.78
N TRP A 211 -19.52 9.66 -0.48
CA TRP A 211 -18.48 8.68 -0.82
C TRP A 211 -17.10 9.05 -0.28
N HIS A 212 -16.72 10.33 -0.35
CA HIS A 212 -15.48 10.87 0.24
C HIS A 212 -15.38 10.57 1.72
N GLN A 213 -16.49 10.66 2.46
CA GLN A 213 -16.49 10.41 3.91
C GLN A 213 -16.57 8.92 4.24
N LEU A 214 -17.36 8.14 3.49
CA LEU A 214 -17.53 6.71 3.71
C LEU A 214 -16.26 5.89 3.42
N VAL A 215 -15.42 6.32 2.47
CA VAL A 215 -14.17 5.61 2.15
C VAL A 215 -13.25 5.50 3.37
N PHE A 216 -13.25 6.48 4.27
CA PHE A 216 -12.48 6.42 5.50
C PHE A 216 -12.98 5.31 6.43
N ALA A 217 -14.30 5.10 6.52
CA ALA A 217 -14.83 4.00 7.31
C ALA A 217 -14.49 2.64 6.69
N ALA A 218 -14.60 2.51 5.36
CA ALA A 218 -14.20 1.30 4.65
C ALA A 218 -12.71 0.98 4.84
N HIS A 219 -11.85 2.01 4.83
CA HIS A 219 -10.42 1.93 5.13
C HIS A 219 -10.18 1.37 6.54
N ASP A 220 -10.79 1.97 7.57
CA ASP A 220 -10.63 1.55 8.96
C ASP A 220 -11.07 0.09 9.17
N LEU A 221 -12.20 -0.30 8.55
CA LEU A 221 -12.74 -1.66 8.60
C LEU A 221 -11.82 -2.65 7.87
N GLY A 222 -11.24 -2.25 6.74
CA GLY A 222 -10.30 -3.09 6.01
C GLY A 222 -9.03 -3.43 6.81
N HIS A 223 -8.65 -2.55 7.74
CA HIS A 223 -7.57 -2.75 8.72
C HIS A 223 -7.99 -3.41 10.04
N MET A 224 -9.25 -3.82 10.16
CA MET A 224 -9.82 -4.33 11.42
C MET A 224 -9.72 -3.33 12.60
N GLY A 225 -9.82 -2.03 12.30
CA GLY A 225 -9.67 -0.94 13.26
C GLY A 225 -10.98 -0.51 13.93
N VAL A 226 -12.11 -1.15 13.62
CA VAL A 226 -13.43 -0.76 14.13
C VAL A 226 -13.95 -1.75 15.17
N THR A 227 -14.32 -2.96 14.76
CA THR A 227 -14.78 -4.00 15.70
C THR A 227 -13.64 -4.87 16.21
N HIS A 228 -12.49 -4.85 15.52
CA HIS A 228 -11.35 -5.74 15.73
C HIS A 228 -11.65 -7.23 15.49
N ASP A 229 -12.84 -7.54 14.97
CA ASP A 229 -13.19 -8.85 14.43
C ASP A 229 -13.18 -8.79 12.91
N TRP A 230 -12.37 -9.66 12.31
CA TRP A 230 -12.19 -9.69 10.86
C TRP A 230 -13.50 -9.91 10.10
N THR A 231 -14.43 -10.72 10.63
CA THR A 231 -15.66 -11.09 9.92
C THR A 231 -16.64 -9.94 9.90
N PHE A 232 -16.87 -9.33 11.07
CA PHE A 232 -17.75 -8.17 11.18
C PHE A 232 -17.20 -6.97 10.42
N ASP A 233 -15.92 -6.66 10.59
CA ASP A 233 -15.31 -5.55 9.86
C ASP A 233 -15.34 -5.80 8.35
N ARG A 234 -15.07 -7.03 7.87
CA ARG A 234 -15.17 -7.35 6.44
C ARG A 234 -16.59 -7.22 5.91
N LEU A 235 -17.62 -7.68 6.63
CA LEU A 235 -19.01 -7.57 6.19
C LEU A 235 -19.46 -6.11 6.03
N ILE A 236 -19.14 -5.27 7.03
CA ILE A 236 -19.48 -3.85 6.98
C ILE A 236 -18.66 -3.16 5.88
N ALA A 237 -17.39 -3.52 5.71
CA ALA A 237 -16.55 -2.94 4.66
C ALA A 237 -17.05 -3.29 3.26
N ILE A 238 -17.52 -4.53 3.03
CA ILE A 238 -18.15 -4.92 1.76
C ILE A 238 -19.41 -4.09 1.53
N LEU A 239 -20.27 -3.93 2.55
CA LEU A 239 -21.46 -3.10 2.41
C LEU A 239 -21.12 -1.65 2.03
N ILE A 240 -20.10 -1.05 2.65
CA ILE A 240 -19.74 0.33 2.37
C ILE A 240 -19.01 0.46 1.02
N ALA A 241 -17.95 -0.31 0.80
CA ALA A 241 -17.09 -0.17 -0.37
C ALA A 241 -17.78 -0.67 -1.64
N ASP A 242 -18.38 -1.87 -1.60
CA ASP A 242 -18.89 -2.54 -2.80
C ASP A 242 -20.32 -2.10 -3.13
N TRP A 243 -21.24 -2.11 -2.16
CA TRP A 243 -22.66 -1.81 -2.41
C TRP A 243 -22.92 -0.30 -2.56
N ILE A 244 -22.23 0.52 -1.77
CA ILE A 244 -22.41 1.98 -1.78
C ILE A 244 -21.34 2.66 -2.63
N GLY A 245 -20.09 2.19 -2.58
CA GLY A 245 -18.96 2.79 -3.29
C GLY A 245 -18.63 2.17 -4.66
N GLY A 246 -19.13 0.98 -4.99
CA GLY A 246 -18.79 0.29 -6.24
C GLY A 246 -17.32 -0.15 -6.36
N LEU A 247 -16.60 -0.27 -5.25
CA LEU A 247 -15.18 -0.68 -5.22
C LEU A 247 -15.01 -1.96 -4.42
N SER A 248 -14.11 -2.84 -4.86
CA SER A 248 -13.80 -4.08 -4.15
C SER A 248 -12.94 -3.79 -2.92
N ILE A 249 -13.48 -4.01 -1.73
CA ILE A 249 -12.67 -3.98 -0.50
C ILE A 249 -11.65 -5.12 -0.47
N GLY A 250 -11.93 -6.24 -1.16
CA GLY A 250 -10.99 -7.34 -1.33
C GLY A 250 -9.73 -6.90 -2.06
N TRP A 251 -9.88 -6.18 -3.18
CA TRP A 251 -8.77 -5.58 -3.91
C TRP A 251 -8.03 -4.56 -3.05
N TRP A 252 -8.77 -3.63 -2.44
CA TRP A 252 -8.17 -2.57 -1.64
C TRP A 252 -7.30 -3.15 -0.52
N VAL A 253 -7.81 -4.12 0.26
CA VAL A 253 -7.01 -4.76 1.33
C VAL A 253 -5.81 -5.52 0.77
N HIS A 254 -5.97 -6.23 -0.35
CA HIS A 254 -4.85 -6.98 -0.94
C HIS A 254 -3.71 -6.05 -1.40
N ASN A 255 -4.07 -4.94 -2.05
CA ASN A 255 -3.16 -3.92 -2.52
C ASN A 255 -2.50 -3.17 -1.36
N HIS A 256 -3.33 -2.64 -0.48
CA HIS A 256 -2.91 -1.71 0.56
C HIS A 256 -2.11 -2.41 1.67
N ASN A 257 -2.36 -3.69 1.96
CA ASN A 257 -1.49 -4.45 2.86
C ASN A 257 -0.07 -4.59 2.31
N VAL A 258 0.11 -4.68 0.99
CA VAL A 258 1.46 -4.70 0.39
C VAL A 258 2.11 -3.33 0.56
N HIS A 259 1.37 -2.24 0.29
CA HIS A 259 1.84 -0.88 0.52
C HIS A 259 2.37 -0.68 1.95
N HIS A 260 1.64 -1.08 2.99
CA HIS A 260 2.08 -0.98 4.40
C HIS A 260 3.38 -1.74 4.75
N LEU A 261 3.76 -2.75 3.95
CA LEU A 261 4.94 -3.58 4.22
C LEU A 261 6.18 -3.10 3.46
N VAL A 262 5.98 -2.53 2.28
CA VAL A 262 7.06 -2.10 1.37
C VAL A 262 6.86 -0.66 0.92
N THR A 263 6.32 0.19 1.80
CA THR A 263 5.92 1.57 1.53
C THR A 263 6.95 2.32 0.68
N ASN A 264 6.48 2.93 -0.41
CA ASN A 264 7.25 3.68 -1.40
C ASN A 264 8.32 2.90 -2.20
N HIS A 265 8.36 1.57 -2.13
CA HIS A 265 9.33 0.79 -2.92
C HIS A 265 8.91 0.72 -4.41
N PRO A 266 9.72 1.22 -5.38
CA PRO A 266 9.30 1.34 -6.78
C PRO A 266 8.81 0.05 -7.44
N SER A 267 9.50 -1.08 -7.22
CA SER A 267 9.12 -2.37 -7.81
C SER A 267 8.06 -3.16 -7.06
N HIS A 268 7.77 -2.81 -5.80
CA HIS A 268 7.02 -3.67 -4.89
C HIS A 268 5.76 -3.03 -4.33
N ASP A 269 5.74 -1.71 -4.15
CA ASP A 269 4.58 -0.97 -3.66
C ASP A 269 3.61 -0.61 -4.78
N PRO A 270 2.40 -1.19 -4.84
CA PRO A 270 1.43 -0.87 -5.87
C PRO A 270 0.81 0.54 -5.76
N ASP A 271 0.92 1.21 -4.60
CA ASP A 271 0.33 2.52 -4.34
C ASP A 271 1.13 3.70 -4.90
N ILE A 272 2.30 3.45 -5.51
CA ILE A 272 3.08 4.46 -6.25
C ILE A 272 3.28 4.10 -7.74
N GLN A 273 2.73 2.96 -8.18
CA GLN A 273 2.93 2.38 -9.50
C GLN A 273 1.90 2.91 -10.52
N HIS A 274 2.07 4.17 -10.92
CA HIS A 274 1.05 4.93 -11.66
C HIS A 274 1.43 5.31 -13.11
N ILE A 275 2.46 4.69 -13.67
CA ILE A 275 2.77 4.78 -15.10
C ILE A 275 1.52 4.41 -15.92
N PRO A 276 1.13 5.22 -16.93
CA PRO A 276 1.92 6.29 -17.56
C PRO A 276 1.69 7.71 -16.99
N PHE A 277 0.82 7.89 -15.98
CA PHE A 277 0.40 9.23 -15.55
C PHE A 277 1.31 9.88 -14.52
N PHE A 278 1.87 9.10 -13.59
CA PHE A 278 2.77 9.62 -12.57
C PHE A 278 4.01 8.73 -12.41
N ALA A 279 5.14 9.40 -12.23
CA ALA A 279 6.39 8.85 -11.73
C ALA A 279 6.92 9.77 -10.63
N ILE A 280 7.06 9.24 -9.42
CA ILE A 280 7.53 9.98 -8.25
C ILE A 280 9.05 9.81 -8.01
N SER A 281 9.70 8.99 -8.84
CA SER A 281 11.13 8.70 -8.77
C SER A 281 11.69 8.39 -10.16
N PRO A 282 12.97 8.71 -10.43
CA PRO A 282 13.64 8.32 -11.67
C PRO A 282 13.74 6.80 -11.87
N SER A 283 13.58 6.00 -10.80
CA SER A 283 13.52 4.54 -10.88
C SER A 283 12.49 4.03 -11.89
N PHE A 284 11.39 4.77 -12.09
CA PHE A 284 10.35 4.40 -13.05
C PHE A 284 10.79 4.49 -14.52
N PHE A 285 11.95 5.09 -14.83
CA PHE A 285 12.47 5.17 -16.20
C PHE A 285 13.07 3.85 -16.70
N PHE A 286 13.29 2.87 -15.82
CA PHE A 286 13.95 1.60 -16.13
C PHE A 286 12.99 0.46 -16.49
N ASN A 287 11.77 0.75 -16.98
CA ASN A 287 10.77 -0.26 -17.37
C ASN A 287 10.53 -1.30 -16.26
N LEU A 288 10.20 -0.81 -15.06
CA LEU A 288 10.13 -1.64 -13.86
C LEU A 288 9.11 -2.78 -14.00
N TRP A 289 9.49 -3.95 -13.52
CA TRP A 289 8.57 -5.05 -13.24
C TRP A 289 7.89 -4.82 -11.89
N SER A 290 6.56 -4.82 -11.89
CA SER A 290 5.77 -4.77 -10.65
C SER A 290 5.59 -6.19 -10.10
N SER A 291 6.11 -6.44 -8.89
CA SER A 291 5.91 -7.73 -8.21
C SER A 291 4.46 -7.94 -7.77
N TYR A 292 3.67 -6.88 -7.64
CA TYR A 292 2.25 -6.92 -7.30
C TYR A 292 1.39 -7.19 -8.54
N TYR A 293 1.47 -6.31 -9.55
CA TYR A 293 0.65 -6.42 -10.76
C TYR A 293 1.12 -7.49 -11.74
N LYS A 294 2.31 -8.08 -11.51
CA LYS A 294 2.92 -9.14 -12.33
C LYS A 294 3.05 -8.72 -13.80
N ARG A 295 3.49 -7.48 -14.02
CA ARG A 295 3.68 -6.90 -15.35
C ARG A 295 4.75 -5.83 -15.34
N ILE A 296 5.29 -5.56 -16.52
CA ILE A 296 6.18 -4.43 -16.78
C ILE A 296 5.35 -3.14 -16.78
N MET A 297 5.93 -2.08 -16.22
CA MET A 297 5.48 -0.70 -16.29
C MET A 297 6.35 0.02 -17.32
N PRO A 298 5.92 0.07 -18.59
CA PRO A 298 6.77 0.58 -19.67
C PRO A 298 6.95 2.09 -19.55
N PHE A 299 8.19 2.55 -19.61
CA PHE A 299 8.52 3.96 -19.81
C PHE A 299 8.71 4.24 -21.30
N ASP A 300 7.61 4.11 -22.03
CA ASP A 300 7.55 4.33 -23.48
C ASP A 300 7.35 5.80 -23.86
N ALA A 301 7.25 6.11 -25.15
CA ALA A 301 7.07 7.48 -25.64
C ALA A 301 5.80 8.16 -25.08
N PHE A 302 4.73 7.39 -24.88
CA PHE A 302 3.48 7.91 -24.32
C PHE A 302 3.64 8.25 -22.83
N SER A 303 4.28 7.37 -22.07
CA SER A 303 4.63 7.60 -20.66
C SER A 303 5.56 8.80 -20.52
N LYS A 304 6.56 8.91 -21.38
CA LYS A 304 7.49 10.05 -21.43
C LYS A 304 6.74 11.37 -21.62
N PHE A 305 5.79 11.41 -22.55
CA PHE A 305 4.97 12.59 -22.80
C PHE A 305 4.11 12.96 -21.58
N LEU A 306 3.37 12.01 -21.01
CA LEU A 306 2.51 12.28 -19.85
C LEU A 306 3.32 12.67 -18.61
N ILE A 307 4.44 12.00 -18.35
CA ILE A 307 5.34 12.33 -17.24
C ILE A 307 5.93 13.73 -17.40
N SER A 308 6.25 14.18 -18.62
CA SER A 308 6.70 15.56 -18.85
C SER A 308 5.65 16.62 -18.42
N LEU A 309 4.37 16.24 -18.39
CA LEU A 309 3.24 17.08 -18.03
C LEU A 309 2.67 16.79 -16.63
N GLN A 310 3.18 15.77 -15.92
CA GLN A 310 2.52 15.22 -14.73
C GLN A 310 2.22 16.26 -13.65
N HIS A 311 3.13 17.21 -13.42
CA HIS A 311 2.98 18.30 -12.46
C HIS A 311 1.86 19.29 -12.84
N ARG A 312 1.53 19.40 -14.14
CA ARG A 312 0.47 20.29 -14.64
C ARG A 312 -0.89 19.62 -14.67
N ILE A 313 -0.91 18.31 -14.93
CA ILE A 313 -2.14 17.52 -15.02
C ILE A 313 -2.52 16.85 -13.69
N PHE A 314 -1.71 17.00 -12.64
CA PHE A 314 -1.84 16.32 -11.34
C PHE A 314 -3.27 16.30 -10.81
N TYR A 315 -3.87 17.48 -10.58
CA TYR A 315 -5.23 17.56 -10.03
C TYR A 315 -6.31 17.05 -11.00
N VAL A 316 -6.10 17.19 -12.31
CA VAL A 316 -7.04 16.67 -13.33
C VAL A 316 -7.05 15.14 -13.32
N VAL A 317 -5.87 14.52 -13.26
CA VAL A 317 -5.75 13.06 -13.17
C VAL A 317 -6.33 12.56 -11.85
N LEU A 318 -6.02 13.20 -10.72
CA LEU A 318 -6.58 12.81 -9.42
C LEU A 318 -8.10 12.98 -9.34
N ALA A 319 -8.66 14.00 -9.99
CA ALA A 319 -10.10 14.19 -10.09
C ALA A 319 -10.82 13.00 -10.78
N LEU A 320 -10.10 12.28 -11.65
CA LEU A 320 -10.60 11.12 -12.40
C LEU A 320 -10.04 9.77 -11.89
N ALA A 321 -9.14 9.77 -10.90
CA ALA A 321 -8.43 8.57 -10.47
C ALA A 321 -9.36 7.45 -9.95
N ARG A 322 -10.58 7.80 -9.50
CA ARG A 322 -11.59 6.82 -9.07
C ARG A 322 -11.93 5.80 -10.16
N PHE A 323 -11.92 6.20 -11.43
CA PHE A 323 -12.17 5.27 -12.55
C PHE A 323 -11.06 4.20 -12.67
N ASN A 324 -9.82 4.55 -12.35
CA ASN A 324 -8.73 3.58 -12.28
C ASN A 324 -8.91 2.62 -11.08
N LEU A 325 -9.45 3.11 -9.95
CA LEU A 325 -9.77 2.25 -8.81
C LEU A 325 -10.86 1.23 -9.15
N TYR A 326 -11.89 1.61 -9.93
CA TYR A 326 -12.88 0.65 -10.44
C TYR A 326 -12.23 -0.41 -11.32
N ARG A 327 -11.38 0.01 -12.27
CA ARG A 327 -10.65 -0.92 -13.14
C ARG A 327 -9.84 -1.92 -12.32
N ASN A 328 -9.06 -1.46 -11.35
CA ASN A 328 -8.23 -2.32 -10.52
C ASN A 328 -9.08 -3.27 -9.65
N SER A 329 -10.17 -2.75 -9.06
CA SER A 329 -11.14 -3.54 -8.29
C SER A 329 -11.71 -4.69 -9.11
N TYR A 330 -12.17 -4.42 -10.33
CA TYR A 330 -12.86 -5.42 -11.14
C TYR A 330 -11.89 -6.41 -11.78
N VAL A 331 -10.71 -5.95 -12.21
CA VAL A 331 -9.64 -6.83 -12.68
C VAL A 331 -9.24 -7.81 -11.57
N PHE A 332 -9.08 -7.33 -10.34
CA PHE A 332 -8.81 -8.18 -9.19
C PHE A 332 -9.91 -9.23 -8.99
N LEU A 333 -11.19 -8.84 -8.97
CA LEU A 333 -12.29 -9.79 -8.78
C LEU A 333 -12.36 -10.86 -9.89
N VAL A 334 -12.08 -10.47 -11.14
CA VAL A 334 -11.99 -11.41 -12.27
C VAL A 334 -10.82 -12.38 -12.09
N GLN A 335 -9.64 -11.86 -11.73
CA GLN A 335 -8.45 -12.68 -11.51
C GLN A 335 -8.63 -13.63 -10.32
N SER A 336 -9.31 -13.19 -9.26
CA SER A 336 -9.53 -13.98 -8.05
C SER A 336 -10.73 -14.91 -8.13
N ALA A 337 -11.49 -14.94 -9.23
CA ALA A 337 -12.73 -15.72 -9.35
C ALA A 337 -12.52 -17.23 -9.14
N PHE A 338 -11.31 -17.71 -9.43
CA PHE A 338 -10.89 -19.10 -9.32
C PHE A 338 -9.75 -19.31 -8.32
N ASP A 339 -9.48 -18.32 -7.47
CA ASP A 339 -8.46 -18.45 -6.43
C ASP A 339 -8.78 -19.59 -5.46
N LYS A 340 -7.73 -20.15 -4.87
CA LYS A 340 -7.86 -21.14 -3.79
C LYS A 340 -8.59 -20.52 -2.60
N LYS A 341 -9.18 -21.39 -1.75
CA LYS A 341 -9.86 -20.95 -0.52
C LYS A 341 -8.89 -20.17 0.38
N ARG A 342 -9.24 -18.91 0.66
CA ARG A 342 -8.62 -18.10 1.72
C ARG A 342 -8.96 -18.66 3.10
N ALA A 343 -8.09 -18.41 4.08
CA ALA A 343 -8.26 -18.87 5.47
C ALA A 343 -9.48 -18.23 6.15
N ARG A 344 -9.84 -17.01 5.73
CA ARG A 344 -11.05 -16.30 6.13
C ARG A 344 -11.73 -15.71 4.91
N GLY A 345 -13.06 -15.59 4.95
CA GLY A 345 -13.85 -15.01 3.87
C GLY A 345 -14.22 -15.94 2.72
N GLY A 346 -13.30 -16.85 2.35
CA GLY A 346 -13.51 -17.85 1.31
C GLY A 346 -14.26 -17.30 0.08
N ARG A 347 -15.22 -18.06 -0.44
CA ARG A 347 -16.04 -17.65 -1.59
C ARG A 347 -17.19 -16.71 -1.23
N TRP A 348 -17.60 -16.65 0.05
CA TRP A 348 -18.74 -15.79 0.42
C TRP A 348 -18.38 -14.32 0.28
N THR A 349 -17.16 -13.92 0.67
CA THR A 349 -16.68 -12.54 0.47
C THR A 349 -16.72 -12.14 -1.01
N TRP A 350 -16.14 -12.97 -1.87
CA TRP A 350 -16.14 -12.71 -3.32
C TRP A 350 -17.54 -12.57 -3.90
N TRP A 351 -18.48 -13.47 -3.55
CA TRP A 351 -19.86 -13.38 -4.03
C TRP A 351 -20.59 -12.13 -3.50
N LEU A 352 -20.35 -11.74 -2.25
CA LEU A 352 -20.94 -10.52 -1.68
C LEU A 352 -20.37 -9.24 -2.32
N GLU A 353 -19.07 -9.23 -2.65
CA GLU A 353 -18.42 -8.13 -3.37
C GLU A 353 -18.99 -8.00 -4.79
N VAL A 354 -19.09 -9.11 -5.53
CA VAL A 354 -19.69 -9.13 -6.88
C VAL A 354 -21.16 -8.70 -6.85
N ALA A 355 -21.94 -9.22 -5.91
CA ALA A 355 -23.34 -8.80 -5.73
C ALA A 355 -23.45 -7.32 -5.36
N GLY A 356 -22.55 -6.81 -4.51
CA GLY A 356 -22.49 -5.41 -4.12
C GLY A 356 -22.18 -4.49 -5.28
N ILE A 357 -21.17 -4.80 -6.09
CA ILE A 357 -20.82 -4.02 -7.28
C ILE A 357 -21.93 -4.07 -8.32
N ALA A 358 -22.58 -5.23 -8.52
CA ALA A 358 -23.73 -5.33 -9.40
C ALA A 358 -24.89 -4.45 -8.90
N PHE A 359 -25.20 -4.53 -7.60
CA PHE A 359 -26.19 -3.67 -6.96
C PHE A 359 -25.84 -2.18 -7.14
N PHE A 360 -24.58 -1.81 -6.92
CA PHE A 360 -24.09 -0.44 -7.08
C PHE A 360 -24.42 0.12 -8.46
N TRP A 361 -24.04 -0.59 -9.52
CA TRP A 361 -24.32 -0.14 -10.88
C TRP A 361 -25.80 -0.18 -11.26
N CYS A 362 -26.60 -1.07 -10.66
CA CYS A 362 -28.05 -1.05 -10.86
C CYS A 362 -28.70 0.20 -10.23
N TRP A 363 -28.42 0.51 -8.97
CA TRP A 363 -29.05 1.67 -8.33
C TRP A 363 -28.47 2.98 -8.85
N PHE A 364 -27.15 3.08 -9.00
CA PHE A 364 -26.51 4.29 -9.51
C PHE A 364 -26.87 4.49 -10.99
N GLY A 365 -26.91 3.42 -11.78
CA GLY A 365 -27.44 3.45 -13.15
C GLY A 365 -28.88 3.94 -13.22
N SER A 366 -29.72 3.58 -12.26
CA SER A 366 -31.10 4.09 -12.14
C SER A 366 -31.14 5.59 -11.83
N VAL A 367 -30.25 6.09 -10.97
CA VAL A 367 -30.07 7.52 -10.71
C VAL A 367 -29.62 8.27 -11.97
N LEU A 368 -28.67 7.70 -12.72
CA LEU A 368 -28.21 8.30 -13.97
C LEU A 368 -29.32 8.32 -15.03
N TYR A 369 -30.08 7.23 -15.16
CA TYR A 369 -31.23 7.16 -16.07
C TYR A 369 -32.30 8.18 -15.70
N GLY A 370 -32.60 8.33 -14.40
CA GLY A 370 -33.59 9.27 -13.89
C GLY A 370 -33.22 10.75 -14.07
N CYS A 371 -31.98 11.08 -14.46
CA CYS A 371 -31.60 12.45 -14.84
C CYS A 371 -32.33 12.94 -16.11
N GLY A 372 -32.99 12.04 -16.86
CA GLY A 372 -33.86 12.35 -18.00
C GLY A 372 -33.15 12.78 -19.29
N SER A 373 -31.81 12.84 -19.29
CA SER A 373 -31.00 13.13 -20.47
C SER A 373 -29.60 12.58 -20.29
N TRP A 374 -29.01 12.02 -21.35
CA TRP A 374 -27.64 11.51 -21.33
C TRP A 374 -26.62 12.59 -20.93
N LYS A 375 -26.82 13.85 -21.34
CA LYS A 375 -25.93 14.97 -20.97
C LYS A 375 -25.96 15.23 -19.47
N LYS A 376 -27.16 15.25 -18.87
CA LYS A 376 -27.34 15.44 -17.42
C LYS A 376 -26.78 14.26 -16.64
N ALA A 377 -27.00 13.04 -17.12
CA ALA A 377 -26.45 11.82 -16.54
C ALA A 377 -24.92 11.83 -16.55
N PHE A 378 -24.30 12.19 -17.68
CA PHE A 378 -22.85 12.31 -17.80
C PHE A 378 -22.28 13.35 -16.84
N MET A 379 -22.91 14.53 -16.76
CA MET A 379 -22.50 15.56 -15.79
C MET A 379 -22.70 15.12 -14.34
N TYR A 380 -23.79 14.41 -14.03
CA TYR A 380 -24.04 13.86 -12.70
C TYR A 380 -22.93 12.88 -12.30
N LEU A 381 -22.56 11.98 -13.21
CA LEU A 381 -21.47 11.03 -13.03
C LEU A 381 -20.14 11.76 -12.79
N LEU A 382 -19.78 12.73 -13.63
CA LEU A 382 -18.54 13.47 -13.44
C LEU A 382 -18.50 14.24 -12.12
N VAL A 383 -19.55 15.01 -11.80
CA VAL A 383 -19.58 15.84 -10.59
C VAL A 383 -19.52 14.97 -9.33
N SER A 384 -20.25 13.84 -9.28
CA SER A 384 -20.23 12.97 -8.10
C SER A 384 -18.87 12.29 -7.90
N HIS A 385 -18.16 11.95 -8.97
CA HIS A 385 -16.85 11.31 -8.88
C HIS A 385 -15.75 12.33 -8.55
N ILE A 386 -15.81 13.54 -9.14
CA ILE A 386 -14.86 14.62 -8.86
C ILE A 386 -15.04 15.11 -7.41
N ALA A 387 -16.27 15.26 -6.93
CA ALA A 387 -16.53 15.67 -5.54
C ALA A 387 -16.00 14.64 -4.51
N ALA A 388 -15.86 13.37 -4.89
CA ALA A 388 -15.24 12.33 -4.06
C ALA A 388 -13.71 12.31 -4.13
N SER A 389 -13.10 12.97 -5.11
CA SER A 389 -11.65 12.90 -5.39
C SER A 389 -10.69 13.58 -4.40
N PRO A 390 -11.10 14.49 -3.48
CA PRO A 390 -10.17 15.04 -2.49
C PRO A 390 -9.43 13.96 -1.68
N VAL A 391 -10.03 12.78 -1.46
CA VAL A 391 -9.35 11.64 -0.83
C VAL A 391 -8.09 11.20 -1.57
N HIS A 392 -8.08 11.25 -2.91
CA HIS A 392 -6.90 10.85 -3.68
C HIS A 392 -5.74 11.81 -3.43
N VAL A 393 -6.02 13.11 -3.35
CA VAL A 393 -5.02 14.13 -2.99
C VAL A 393 -4.50 13.85 -1.58
N GLN A 394 -5.38 13.60 -0.61
CA GLN A 394 -4.98 13.33 0.78
C GLN A 394 -4.06 12.11 0.93
N ILE A 395 -4.33 11.04 0.18
CA ILE A 395 -3.48 9.85 0.18
C ILE A 395 -2.10 10.17 -0.39
N VAL A 396 -2.02 10.76 -1.59
CA VAL A 396 -0.72 10.99 -2.25
C VAL A 396 0.12 12.05 -1.53
N LEU A 397 -0.50 13.02 -0.86
CA LEU A 397 0.18 14.04 -0.05
C LEU A 397 1.09 13.46 1.03
N SER A 398 0.77 12.26 1.50
CA SER A 398 1.46 11.65 2.61
C SER A 398 2.60 10.72 2.19
N HIS A 399 2.79 10.52 0.87
CA HIS A 399 3.69 9.50 0.32
C HIS A 399 4.55 10.00 -0.85
N PHE A 400 3.97 10.76 -1.80
CA PHE A 400 4.64 11.06 -3.07
C PHE A 400 5.86 11.97 -2.94
N SER A 401 5.92 12.80 -1.90
CA SER A 401 7.09 13.63 -1.59
C SER A 401 8.11 12.92 -0.71
N MET A 402 7.81 11.70 -0.24
CA MET A 402 8.64 10.95 0.69
C MET A 402 9.60 10.03 -0.03
N SER A 403 10.59 9.53 0.70
CA SER A 403 11.68 8.77 0.11
C SER A 403 11.19 7.49 -0.56
N THR A 404 11.71 7.20 -1.76
CA THR A 404 11.50 5.93 -2.48
C THR A 404 12.73 5.01 -2.44
N ALA A 405 13.74 5.36 -1.64
CA ALA A 405 14.96 4.56 -1.52
C ALA A 405 14.66 3.26 -0.76
N ASP A 406 15.26 2.16 -1.19
CA ASP A 406 15.31 0.91 -0.45
C ASP A 406 16.65 0.83 0.29
N LEU A 407 16.61 0.99 1.62
CA LEU A 407 17.81 0.91 2.48
C LEU A 407 18.20 -0.53 2.82
N GLY A 408 17.63 -1.50 2.11
CA GLY A 408 17.86 -2.93 2.26
C GLY A 408 17.10 -3.57 3.42
N PRO A 409 17.24 -4.89 3.59
CA PRO A 409 16.43 -5.68 4.52
C PRO A 409 16.77 -5.46 6.00
N VAL A 410 17.85 -4.74 6.31
CA VAL A 410 18.31 -4.43 7.67
C VAL A 410 17.68 -3.16 8.25
N GLU A 411 17.04 -2.32 7.43
CA GLU A 411 16.31 -1.16 7.89
C GLU A 411 15.17 -1.60 8.81
N SER A 412 15.10 -1.01 10.01
CA SER A 412 14.05 -1.32 10.98
C SER A 412 12.68 -0.83 10.51
N PHE A 413 11.63 -1.55 10.89
CA PHE A 413 10.24 -1.18 10.60
C PHE A 413 9.92 0.29 10.91
N PRO A 414 10.14 0.80 12.14
CA PRO A 414 9.80 2.18 12.47
C PRO A 414 10.59 3.21 11.65
N HIS A 415 11.87 2.95 11.36
CA HIS A 415 12.69 3.84 10.55
C HIS A 415 12.17 3.93 9.11
N ARG A 416 11.81 2.79 8.50
CA ARG A 416 11.19 2.76 7.18
C ARG A 416 9.91 3.58 7.16
N GLN A 417 8.95 3.30 8.06
CA GLN A 417 7.66 3.98 8.04
C GLN A 417 7.79 5.49 8.25
N LEU A 418 8.67 5.96 9.15
CA LEU A 418 8.92 7.39 9.36
C LEU A 418 9.54 8.08 8.14
N ARG A 419 10.40 7.38 7.38
CA ARG A 419 11.08 7.94 6.20
C ARG A 419 10.19 7.98 4.96
N THR A 420 9.28 7.02 4.82
CA THR A 420 8.45 6.84 3.62
C THR A 420 7.05 7.45 3.75
N THR A 421 6.70 7.98 4.92
CA THR A 421 5.39 8.60 5.16
C THR A 421 5.52 9.98 5.81
N THR A 422 4.53 10.84 5.60
CA THR A 422 4.44 12.17 6.25
C THR A 422 3.03 12.47 6.70
N ASP A 423 2.91 13.31 7.72
CA ASP A 423 1.63 13.81 8.21
C ASP A 423 1.29 15.18 7.61
N VAL A 424 -0.01 15.47 7.56
CA VAL A 424 -0.53 16.79 7.18
C VAL A 424 -1.08 17.48 8.42
N ILE A 425 -0.50 18.63 8.76
CA ILE A 425 -0.92 19.44 9.90
C ILE A 425 -2.37 19.90 9.67
N CYS A 426 -3.26 19.47 10.57
CA CYS A 426 -4.70 19.72 10.46
C CYS A 426 -5.30 20.16 11.81
N PRO A 427 -6.04 21.28 11.86
CA PRO A 427 -6.78 21.66 13.05
C PRO A 427 -7.91 20.65 13.34
N PRO A 428 -8.25 20.37 14.62
CA PRO A 428 -9.26 19.38 14.98
C PRO A 428 -10.63 19.58 14.29
N SER A 429 -11.02 20.83 14.04
CA SER A 429 -12.28 21.19 13.39
C SER A 429 -12.37 20.73 11.93
N LEU A 430 -11.24 20.52 11.26
CA LEU A 430 -11.17 20.05 9.86
C LEU A 430 -10.75 18.58 9.74
N ALA A 431 -10.42 17.92 10.85
CA ALA A 431 -9.92 16.54 10.85
C ALA A 431 -10.90 15.55 10.17
N PHE A 432 -12.21 15.80 10.27
CA PHE A 432 -13.23 14.97 9.62
C PHE A 432 -13.15 15.03 8.08
N VAL A 433 -12.68 16.14 7.49
CA VAL A 433 -12.47 16.26 6.04
C VAL A 433 -11.38 15.30 5.58
N HIS A 434 -10.39 15.02 6.43
CA HIS A 434 -9.29 14.10 6.17
C HIS A 434 -9.53 12.67 6.66
N GLY A 435 -10.56 12.44 7.49
CA GLY A 435 -10.90 11.10 7.97
C GLY A 435 -9.76 10.34 8.63
N GLY A 436 -8.83 11.04 9.30
CA GLY A 436 -7.62 10.45 9.89
C GLY A 436 -6.46 10.19 8.92
N LEU A 437 -6.67 10.27 7.59
CA LEU A 437 -5.60 10.06 6.60
C LEU A 437 -4.54 11.16 6.55
N HIS A 438 -4.70 12.23 7.33
CA HIS A 438 -3.66 13.24 7.54
C HIS A 438 -2.61 12.79 8.57
N LEU A 439 -2.79 11.63 9.21
CA LEU A 439 -1.90 11.06 10.22
C LEU A 439 -1.31 9.73 9.73
N GLN A 440 -0.72 9.73 8.52
CA GLN A 440 -0.22 8.50 7.88
C GLN A 440 0.96 7.89 8.61
N VAL A 441 1.85 8.68 9.22
CA VAL A 441 3.01 8.14 9.96
C VAL A 441 2.54 7.21 11.07
N THR A 442 1.59 7.69 11.86
CA THR A 442 1.02 6.91 12.97
C THR A 442 0.17 5.76 12.45
N HIS A 443 -0.56 5.96 11.36
CA HIS A 443 -1.36 4.91 10.74
C HIS A 443 -0.51 3.76 10.22
N HIS A 444 0.64 4.02 9.57
CA HIS A 444 1.54 2.99 9.06
C HIS A 444 2.24 2.21 10.18
N LEU A 445 2.59 2.89 11.28
CA LEU A 445 3.11 2.19 12.46
C LEU A 445 2.04 1.32 13.13
N PHE A 446 0.79 1.79 13.20
CA PHE A 446 -0.29 1.12 13.93
C PHE A 446 -1.62 1.07 13.13
N PRO A 447 -1.70 0.31 12.03
CA PRO A 447 -2.83 0.40 11.10
C PRO A 447 -4.16 -0.06 11.69
N ARG A 448 -4.10 -0.90 12.73
CA ARG A 448 -5.26 -1.41 13.45
C ARG A 448 -5.82 -0.44 14.50
N LEU A 449 -5.18 0.71 14.72
CA LEU A 449 -5.74 1.71 15.63
C LEU A 449 -7.02 2.32 15.04
N PRO A 450 -8.09 2.48 15.84
CA PRO A 450 -9.25 3.26 15.43
C PRO A 450 -8.81 4.68 15.06
N ARG A 451 -9.20 5.17 13.88
CA ARG A 451 -8.73 6.48 13.37
C ARG A 451 -8.93 7.65 14.34
N HIS A 452 -9.96 7.57 15.17
CA HIS A 452 -10.33 8.60 16.15
C HIS A 452 -9.33 8.70 17.32
N ASN A 453 -8.47 7.69 17.48
CA ASN A 453 -7.37 7.69 18.46
C ASN A 453 -6.01 8.03 17.82
N LEU A 454 -5.91 8.12 16.48
CA LEU A 454 -4.63 8.39 15.79
C LEU A 454 -3.98 9.70 16.24
N ARG A 455 -4.77 10.76 16.49
CA ARG A 455 -4.21 12.04 16.97
C ARG A 455 -3.54 11.93 18.34
N LYS A 456 -4.06 11.06 19.22
CA LYS A 456 -3.44 10.81 20.54
C LYS A 456 -2.20 9.95 20.39
N ALA A 457 -2.28 8.92 19.54
CA ALA A 457 -1.14 8.07 19.22
C ALA A 457 -0.01 8.84 18.55
N SER A 458 -0.30 9.80 17.67
CA SER A 458 0.71 10.56 16.96
C SER A 458 1.57 11.43 17.87
N MET A 459 1.03 11.90 19.00
CA MET A 459 1.84 12.59 20.01
C MET A 459 2.91 11.67 20.60
N LEU A 460 2.57 10.40 20.89
CA LEU A 460 3.52 9.40 21.37
C LEU A 460 4.53 8.99 20.29
N VAL A 461 4.10 8.94 19.02
CA VAL A 461 5.01 8.67 17.90
C VAL A 461 6.00 9.83 17.71
N LYS A 462 5.57 11.08 17.85
CA LYS A 462 6.46 12.25 17.79
C LYS A 462 7.51 12.23 18.89
N GLU A 463 7.10 11.91 20.13
CA GLU A 463 8.02 11.72 21.25
C GLU A 463 9.02 10.60 20.95
N PHE A 464 8.55 9.44 20.47
CA PHE A 464 9.43 8.34 20.05
C PHE A 464 10.41 8.75 18.96
N ALA A 465 9.96 9.44 17.91
CA ALA A 465 10.83 9.88 16.83
C ALA A 465 11.94 10.82 17.37
N GLN A 466 11.58 11.75 18.26
CA GLN A 466 12.54 12.61 18.92
C GLN A 466 13.53 11.84 19.82
N GLU A 467 13.05 10.90 20.64
CA GLU A 467 13.87 10.05 21.51
C GLU A 467 14.89 9.21 20.72
N GLN A 468 14.50 8.75 19.52
CA GLN A 468 15.31 7.87 18.67
C GLN A 468 16.13 8.62 17.61
N GLY A 469 16.07 9.95 17.58
CA GLY A 469 16.75 10.77 16.57
C GLY A 469 16.25 10.53 15.14
N LEU A 470 14.99 10.12 14.98
CA LEU A 470 14.33 9.90 13.71
C LEU A 470 13.56 11.15 13.28
N VAL A 471 13.54 11.42 11.98
CA VAL A 471 12.78 12.54 11.42
C VAL A 471 11.29 12.19 11.39
N TYR A 472 10.47 13.01 12.02
CA TYR A 472 9.01 12.99 11.87
C TYR A 472 8.62 14.06 10.85
N ALA A 473 8.35 13.66 9.61
CA ALA A 473 7.93 14.60 8.57
C ALA A 473 6.46 15.03 8.79
N GLU A 474 6.22 16.33 8.80
CA GLU A 474 4.88 16.91 8.76
C GLU A 474 4.86 18.23 8.00
N PHE A 475 3.82 18.45 7.20
CA PHE A 475 3.67 19.65 6.38
C PHE A 475 2.30 20.28 6.55
N GLY A 476 2.18 21.59 6.33
CA GLY A 476 0.88 22.22 6.12
C GLY A 476 0.21 21.69 4.84
N PHE A 477 -1.12 21.77 4.73
CA PHE A 477 -1.83 21.26 3.54
C PHE A 477 -1.34 21.88 2.23
N ALA A 478 -1.12 23.20 2.20
CA ALA A 478 -0.63 23.90 1.00
C ALA A 478 0.85 23.55 0.70
N GLU A 479 1.66 23.45 1.74
CA GLU A 479 3.08 23.07 1.65
C GLU A 479 3.23 21.65 1.12
N GLY A 480 2.51 20.67 1.68
CA GLY A 480 2.55 19.29 1.19
C GLY A 480 2.12 19.17 -0.27
N ASN A 481 1.13 19.98 -0.72
CA ASN A 481 0.78 20.02 -2.15
C ASN A 481 1.94 20.58 -3.00
N SER A 482 2.63 21.61 -2.51
CA SER A 482 3.81 22.16 -3.17
C SER A 482 4.95 21.14 -3.24
N GLU A 483 5.18 20.36 -2.18
CA GLU A 483 6.18 19.30 -2.14
C GLU A 483 5.89 18.20 -3.17
N VAL A 484 4.66 17.67 -3.19
CA VAL A 484 4.26 16.64 -4.16
C VAL A 484 4.38 17.15 -5.60
N VAL A 485 3.82 18.33 -5.90
CA VAL A 485 3.93 18.91 -7.25
C VAL A 485 5.39 19.23 -7.61
N GLY A 486 6.20 19.60 -6.61
CA GLY A 486 7.64 19.82 -6.74
C GLY A 486 8.40 18.57 -7.16
N VAL A 487 8.18 17.43 -6.49
CA VAL A 487 8.76 16.13 -6.85
C VAL A 487 8.34 15.72 -8.26
N LEU A 488 7.04 15.81 -8.55
CA LEU A 488 6.49 15.51 -9.87
C LEU A 488 7.11 16.37 -10.97
N ARG A 489 7.38 17.65 -10.70
CA ARG A 489 8.09 18.54 -11.62
C ARG A 489 9.56 18.15 -11.78
N GLY A 490 10.27 17.86 -10.68
CA GLY A 490 11.67 17.46 -10.70
C GLY A 490 11.89 16.17 -11.52
N VAL A 491 11.03 15.17 -11.35
CA VAL A 491 11.09 13.94 -12.17
C VAL A 491 10.77 14.25 -13.64
N ALA A 492 9.79 15.12 -13.92
CA ALA A 492 9.47 15.54 -15.28
C ALA A 492 10.63 16.25 -16.00
N GLU A 493 11.42 17.05 -15.28
CA GLU A 493 12.60 17.73 -15.83
C GLU A 493 13.74 16.74 -16.14
N GLN A 494 13.92 15.71 -15.32
CA GLN A 494 14.91 14.66 -15.57
C GLN A 494 14.60 13.84 -16.82
N VAL A 495 13.32 13.64 -17.16
CA VAL A 495 12.93 13.04 -18.45
C VAL A 495 13.51 13.84 -19.64
N GLY A 496 13.52 15.16 -19.53
CA GLY A 496 14.11 16.05 -20.53
C GLY A 496 15.63 15.87 -20.66
N ILE A 497 16.32 15.66 -19.53
CA ILE A 497 17.78 15.41 -19.50
C ILE A 497 18.11 14.07 -20.15
N VAL A 498 17.42 12.98 -19.76
CA VAL A 498 17.60 11.64 -20.36
C VAL A 498 17.38 11.69 -21.88
N GLY A 499 16.38 12.46 -22.33
CA GLY A 499 16.14 12.67 -23.76
C GLY A 499 17.28 13.40 -24.48
N ARG A 500 17.94 14.37 -23.84
CA ARG A 500 19.05 15.13 -24.42
C ARG A 500 20.34 14.30 -24.49
N VAL A 501 20.64 13.51 -23.45
CA VAL A 501 21.82 12.63 -23.41
C VAL A 501 21.72 11.57 -24.51
N ALA A 502 20.59 10.88 -24.60
CA ALA A 502 20.36 9.88 -25.67
C ALA A 502 20.44 10.51 -27.08
N GLY A 503 19.94 11.74 -27.25
CA GLY A 503 20.04 12.46 -28.53
C GLY A 503 21.47 12.89 -28.88
N ALA A 504 22.29 13.25 -27.89
CA ALA A 504 23.69 13.62 -28.08
C ALA A 504 24.54 12.39 -28.44
N GLU A 505 24.36 11.25 -27.76
CA GLU A 505 25.05 10.00 -28.08
C GLU A 505 24.73 9.50 -29.50
N VAL A 506 23.46 9.56 -29.92
CA VAL A 506 23.07 9.20 -31.30
C VAL A 506 23.70 10.13 -32.32
N LYS A 507 23.79 11.44 -32.03
CA LYS A 507 24.43 12.41 -32.92
C LYS A 507 25.94 12.14 -33.03
N GLU A 508 26.61 11.83 -31.92
CA GLU A 508 28.04 11.48 -31.89
C GLU A 508 28.34 10.17 -32.64
N VAL A 509 27.43 9.19 -32.60
CA VAL A 509 27.53 7.95 -33.39
C VAL A 509 27.28 8.17 -34.89
N ILE A 510 26.46 9.16 -35.27
CA ILE A 510 26.23 9.52 -36.68
C ILE A 510 27.37 10.38 -37.25
N GLU A 511 28.07 11.14 -36.40
CA GLU A 511 29.19 12.01 -36.79
C GLU A 511 30.56 11.30 -36.80
N ARG A 512 30.65 10.04 -36.33
CA ARG A 512 31.81 9.14 -36.48
C ARG A 512 31.59 8.16 -37.62
#